data_AF-A0A1Z5SJQ5-F1
#
_entry.id   AF-A0A1Z5SJQ5-F1
#
_cell.length_a   1.000
_cell.length_b   1.000
_cell.length_c   1.000
_cell.angle_alpha   90.00
_cell.angle_beta   90.00
_cell.angle_gamma   90.00
#
_symmetry.space_group_name_H-M   'P 1'
#
loop_
_entity.id
_entity.type
_entity.pdbx_description
1 polymer ?
#
loop_
_entity_poly.entity_id
_entity_poly.type
_entity_poly.pdbx_seq_one_letter_code
_entity_poly.pdbx_strand_id
1 'polypeptide(L)' 'MTVATIRKKLHEYLDTADDKKIKAMYTLLESEIEEHGYSDEFIALLKKRENYYKNGGTMISAEESKKRINEVLKKAANKH' A
#
# COMPACT_ATOMS: atom_id res chain seq x y z
N MET A 1 -2.81 25.74 19.33
CA MET A 1 -3.21 24.32 19.15
C MET A 1 -2.25 23.70 18.16
N THR A 2 -1.65 22.55 18.45
CA THR A 2 -0.68 21.92 17.53
C THR A 2 -1.40 21.06 16.50
N VAL A 3 -0.74 20.80 15.35
CA VAL A 3 -1.26 19.87 14.33
C VAL A 3 -1.53 18.48 14.92
N ALA A 4 -0.70 18.03 15.85
CA ALA A 4 -0.91 16.76 16.57
C ALA A 4 -2.22 16.76 17.38
N THR A 5 -2.54 17.88 18.05
CA THR A 5 -3.81 18.02 18.76
C THR A 5 -5.01 18.04 17.80
N ILE A 6 -4.88 18.68 16.63
CA ILE A 6 -5.94 18.70 15.60
C ILE A 6 -6.20 17.29 15.08
N ARG A 7 -5.14 16.54 14.75
CA ARG A 7 -5.24 15.15 14.26
C ARG A 7 -5.94 14.24 15.26
N LYS A 8 -5.57 14.32 16.55
CA LYS A 8 -6.21 13.54 17.61
C LYS A 8 -7.72 13.83 17.69
N LYS A 9 -8.11 15.10 17.68
CA LYS A 9 -9.52 15.50 17.74
C LYS A 9 -10.31 15.05 16.51
N LEU A 10 -9.71 15.05 15.32
CA LEU A 10 -10.36 14.54 14.11
C LEU A 10 -10.63 13.04 14.20
N HIS A 11 -9.67 12.24 14.69
CA HIS A 11 -9.90 10.80 14.91
C HIS A 11 -11.05 10.55 15.90
N GLU A 12 -11.02 11.21 17.08
CA GLU A 12 -12.09 11.07 18.09
C GLU A 12 -13.47 11.48 17.55
N TYR A 13 -13.52 12.48 16.66
CA TYR A 13 -14.77 12.89 16.03
C TYR A 13 -15.26 11.87 15.00
N LEU A 14 -14.37 11.34 14.15
CA LEU A 14 -14.72 10.34 13.15
C LEU A 14 -15.30 9.06 13.77
N ASP A 15 -14.87 8.70 14.98
CA ASP A 15 -15.36 7.51 15.70
C ASP A 15 -16.83 7.63 16.15
N THR A 16 -17.37 8.85 16.26
CA THR A 16 -18.71 9.10 16.84
C THR A 16 -19.64 9.90 15.92
N ALA A 17 -19.12 10.44 14.81
CA ALA A 17 -19.90 11.22 13.87
C ALA A 17 -20.95 10.36 13.14
N ASP A 18 -22.11 10.95 12.86
CA ASP A 18 -23.15 10.29 12.10
C ASP A 18 -22.77 10.10 10.62
N ASP A 19 -23.33 9.06 10.01
CA ASP A 19 -23.05 8.67 8.62
C ASP A 19 -23.22 9.81 7.61
N LYS A 20 -24.16 10.74 7.85
CA LYS A 20 -24.41 11.85 6.92
C LYS A 20 -23.22 12.82 6.93
N LYS A 21 -22.67 13.12 8.10
CA LYS A 21 -21.47 13.96 8.22
C LYS A 21 -20.23 13.26 7.69
N ILE A 22 -20.06 11.97 7.96
CA ILE A 22 -18.96 11.17 7.39
C ILE A 22 -19.00 11.21 5.86
N LYS A 23 -20.17 10.96 5.26
CA LYS A 23 -20.33 11.01 3.79
C LYS A 23 -20.02 12.39 3.22
N ALA A 24 -20.50 13.46 3.85
CA ALA A 24 -20.20 14.81 3.39
C ALA A 24 -18.70 15.14 3.46
N MET A 25 -18.01 14.72 4.54
CA MET A 25 -16.56 14.87 4.66
C MET A 25 -15.82 14.04 3.60
N TYR A 26 -16.25 12.81 3.37
CA TYR A 26 -15.68 11.94 2.34
C TYR A 26 -15.82 12.59 0.96
N THR A 27 -17.01 13.04 0.55
CA THR A 27 -17.21 13.71 -0.75
C THR A 27 -16.31 14.93 -0.96
N LEU A 28 -15.98 15.68 0.10
CA LEU A 28 -15.09 16.84 -0.02
C LEU A 28 -13.62 16.46 -0.16
N LEU A 29 -13.21 15.33 0.41
CA LEU A 29 -11.81 14.89 0.48
C LEU A 29 -11.53 13.65 -0.38
N GLU A 30 -12.54 13.16 -1.11
CA GLU A 30 -12.52 11.88 -1.83
C GLU A 30 -11.33 11.82 -2.77
N SER A 31 -11.08 12.88 -3.55
CA SER A 31 -9.94 12.92 -4.47
C SER A 31 -8.60 12.84 -3.76
N GLU A 32 -8.45 13.44 -2.57
CA GLU A 32 -7.21 13.45 -1.79
C GLU A 32 -6.99 12.12 -1.05
N ILE A 33 -8.08 11.51 -0.58
CA ILE A 33 -8.10 10.20 0.07
C ILE A 33 -7.80 9.10 -0.97
N GLU A 34 -8.43 9.16 -2.14
CA GLU A 34 -8.22 8.20 -3.23
C GLU A 34 -6.92 8.44 -4.02
N GLU A 35 -6.29 9.63 -3.92
CA GLU A 35 -4.97 9.91 -4.52
C GLU A 35 -3.87 8.98 -3.99
N HIS A 36 -4.12 8.30 -2.86
CA HIS A 36 -3.22 7.31 -2.27
C HIS A 36 -3.45 5.88 -2.80
N GLY A 37 -4.28 5.75 -3.85
CA GLY A 37 -4.42 4.52 -4.60
C GLY A 37 -3.09 4.08 -5.22
N TYR A 38 -2.85 2.77 -5.22
CA TYR A 38 -1.75 2.23 -6.01
C TYR A 38 -1.89 2.67 -7.47
N SER A 39 -0.78 3.02 -8.13
CA SER A 39 -0.83 3.38 -9.55
C SER A 39 -1.46 2.28 -10.38
N ASP A 40 -2.12 2.64 -11.49
CA ASP A 40 -2.73 1.67 -12.41
C ASP A 40 -1.74 0.60 -12.87
N GLU A 41 -0.48 0.99 -13.08
CA GLU A 41 0.61 0.07 -13.40
C GLU A 41 0.88 -0.94 -12.28
N PHE A 42 0.88 -0.49 -11.02
CA PHE A 42 1.07 -1.36 -9.88
C PHE A 42 -0.15 -2.27 -9.67
N ILE A 43 -1.37 -1.76 -9.85
CA ILE A 43 -2.60 -2.56 -9.81
C ILE A 43 -2.57 -3.63 -10.92
N ALA A 44 -2.16 -3.28 -12.13
CA ALA A 44 -2.02 -4.22 -13.24
C ALA A 44 -0.96 -5.30 -12.94
N LEU A 45 0.16 -4.93 -12.32
CA LEU A 45 1.17 -5.88 -11.85
C LEU A 45 0.60 -6.84 -10.79
N LEU A 46 -0.16 -6.33 -9.82
CA LEU A 46 -0.80 -7.14 -8.79
C LEU A 46 -1.80 -8.13 -9.40
N LYS A 47 -2.70 -7.66 -10.28
CA LYS A 47 -3.65 -8.52 -11.01
C LYS A 47 -2.94 -9.59 -11.84
N LYS A 48 -1.85 -9.24 -12.52
CA LYS A 48 -1.04 -10.21 -13.28
C LYS A 48 -0.44 -11.29 -12.38
N ARG A 49 0.12 -10.92 -11.22
CA ARG A 49 0.68 -11.87 -10.25
C ARG A 49 -0.39 -12.74 -9.62
N GLU A 50 -1.53 -12.16 -9.27
CA GLU A 50 -2.69 -12.89 -8.75
C GLU A 50 -3.15 -13.95 -9.76
N ASN A 51 -3.32 -13.57 -11.03
CA ASN A 51 -3.73 -14.51 -12.08
C ASN A 51 -2.69 -15.61 -12.32
N TYR A 52 -1.40 -15.28 -12.26
CA TYR A 52 -0.33 -16.28 -12.34
C TYR A 52 -0.48 -17.35 -11.24
N TYR A 53 -0.69 -16.95 -9.98
CA TYR A 53 -0.85 -17.90 -8.89
C TYR A 53 -2.18 -18.68 -8.94
N LYS A 54 -3.28 -18.04 -9.36
CA LYS A 54 -4.57 -18.72 -9.58
C LYS A 54 -4.48 -19.84 -10.61
N ASN A 55 -3.60 -19.70 -11.62
CA ASN A 55 -3.40 -20.69 -12.68
C ASN A 55 -2.21 -21.65 -12.40
N GLY A 56 -1.84 -21.86 -11.13
CA GLY A 56 -0.82 -22.84 -10.76
C GLY A 56 0.63 -22.33 -10.87
N GLY A 57 0.81 -21.01 -10.94
CA GLY A 57 2.12 -20.38 -10.86
C GLY A 57 2.86 -20.69 -9.56
N THR A 58 4.18 -20.84 -9.65
CA THR A 58 5.02 -21.24 -8.51
C THR A 58 5.44 -20.04 -7.68
N MET A 59 5.28 -20.14 -6.36
CA MET A 59 5.94 -19.25 -5.42
C MET A 59 7.36 -19.75 -5.15
N ILE A 60 8.32 -18.84 -5.01
CA ILE A 60 9.65 -19.17 -4.49
C ILE A 60 9.61 -19.13 -2.96
N SER A 61 10.36 -20.01 -2.30
CA SER A 61 10.43 -19.99 -0.85
C SER A 61 11.13 -18.72 -0.33
N ALA A 62 10.95 -18.43 0.96
CA ALA A 62 11.68 -17.35 1.61
C ALA A 62 13.20 -17.58 1.56
N GLU A 63 13.69 -18.83 1.70
CA GLU A 63 15.11 -19.14 1.56
C GLU A 63 15.61 -18.89 0.14
N GLU A 64 14.82 -19.24 -0.87
CA GLU A 64 15.21 -19.08 -2.26
C GLU A 64 15.19 -17.61 -2.68
N SER A 65 14.25 -16.82 -2.17
CA SER A 65 14.25 -15.37 -2.26
C SER A 65 15.51 -14.75 -1.61
N LYS A 66 15.84 -15.18 -0.39
CA LYS A 66 17.05 -14.73 0.34
C LYS A 66 18.33 -15.07 -0.42
N LYS A 67 18.41 -16.26 -1.03
CA LYS A 67 19.55 -16.66 -1.86
C LYS A 67 19.74 -15.72 -3.05
N ARG A 68 18.67 -15.40 -3.79
CA ARG A 68 18.70 -14.47 -4.93
C ARG A 68 19.16 -13.07 -4.52
N ILE A 69 18.64 -12.55 -3.39
CA ILE A 69 19.05 -11.24 -2.86
C ILE A 69 20.55 -11.23 -2.57
N ASN A 70 21.06 -12.27 -1.90
CA ASN A 70 22.49 -12.37 -1.58
C ASN A 70 23.36 -12.45 -2.85
N GLU A 71 22.92 -13.12 -3.90
CA GLU A 71 23.65 -13.17 -5.18
C GLU A 71 23.71 -11.80 -5.87
N VAL A 72 22.61 -11.03 -5.83
CA VAL A 72 22.58 -9.65 -6.35
C VAL A 72 23.55 -8.76 -5.57
N LEU A 73 23.54 -8.84 -4.24
CA LEU A 73 24.43 -8.06 -3.37
C LEU A 73 25.91 -8.40 -3.62
N LYS A 74 26.26 -9.68 -3.78
CA LYS A 74 27.63 -10.10 -4.11
C LYS A 74 28.09 -9.57 -5.48
N LYS A 75 27.21 -9.61 -6.49
CA LYS A 75 27.53 -9.07 -7.83
C LYS A 75 27.72 -7.56 -7.81
N ALA A 76 26.97 -6.84 -6.97
CA ALA A 76 27.14 -5.40 -6.77
C ALA A 76 28.47 -5.08 -6.05
N ALA A 77 28.84 -5.88 -5.05
CA ALA A 77 30.10 -5.72 -4.32
C ALA A 77 31.34 -6.02 -5.19
N ASN A 78 31.27 -6.98 -6.12
CA ASN A 78 32.38 -7.36 -6.99
C ASN A 78 32.54 -6.45 -8.24
N LYS A 79 31.71 -5.41 -8.39
CA LYS A 79 31.77 -4.43 -9.49
C LYS A 79 32.54 -3.15 -9.12
N HIS A 80 33.07 -3.08 -7.91
CA HIS A 80 33.93 -2.02 -7.39
C HIS A 80 35.28 -2.62 -6.98
#